data_AF-A0A9Q3M3W3-F1
#
_entry.id   AF-A0A9Q3M3W3-F1
#
_cell.length_a   1.000
_cell.length_b   1.000
_cell.length_c   1.000
_cell.angle_alpha   90.00
_cell.angle_beta   90.00
_cell.angle_gamma   90.00
#
_symmetry.space_group_name_H-M   'P 1'
#
loop_
_entity.id
_entity.type
_entity.pdbx_description
1 polymer ?
#
loop_
_entity_poly.entity_id
_entity_poly.type
_entity_poly.pdbx_seq_one_letter_code
_entity_poly.pdbx_strand_id
1 'polypeptide(L)'
;MNAKEFRDALVKIMPGYSWTVHKTPKGFTYLSATGVQSSGFNRLSTLAVVRREKDGVVTFEAKSAGYGARAKWLHVYTDVTLAKALRGLQDYYDYMANTYGGHARALQNARKASGEVAA
;
A
#
# COMPACT_ATOMS: atom_id res chain seq x y z
N MET A 1 -2.94 5.15 -22.17
CA MET A 1 -3.64 4.13 -21.34
C MET A 1 -5.01 4.67 -20.97
N ASN A 2 -6.08 3.91 -21.24
CA ASN A 2 -7.46 4.28 -20.87
C ASN A 2 -7.89 3.66 -19.52
N ALA A 3 -9.08 4.01 -19.03
CA ALA A 3 -9.58 3.55 -17.73
C ALA A 3 -9.77 2.02 -17.63
N LYS A 4 -10.12 1.35 -18.74
CA LYS A 4 -10.28 -0.10 -18.80
C LYS A 4 -8.93 -0.80 -18.70
N GLU A 5 -7.97 -0.39 -19.52
CA GLU A 5 -6.59 -0.89 -19.48
C GLU A 5 -5.97 -0.69 -18.09
N PHE A 6 -6.27 0.44 -17.44
CA PHE A 6 -5.82 0.71 -16.08
C PHE A 6 -6.37 -0.31 -15.09
N ARG A 7 -7.68 -0.56 -15.14
CA ARG A 7 -8.34 -1.55 -14.30
C ARG A 7 -7.77 -2.95 -14.53
N ASP A 8 -7.58 -3.33 -15.79
CA ASP A 8 -7.06 -4.65 -16.17
C ASP A 8 -5.62 -4.84 -15.62
N ALA A 9 -4.78 -3.81 -15.68
CA ALA A 9 -3.44 -3.84 -15.07
C ALA A 9 -3.49 -3.97 -13.54
N LEU A 10 -4.42 -3.27 -12.87
CA LEU A 10 -4.60 -3.34 -11.42
C LEU A 10 -5.07 -4.73 -10.97
N VAL A 11 -6.06 -5.30 -11.66
CA VAL A 11 -6.57 -6.64 -11.39
C VAL A 11 -5.49 -7.69 -11.63
N LYS A 12 -4.67 -7.52 -12.68
CA LYS A 12 -3.57 -8.44 -12.99
C LYS A 12 -2.51 -8.48 -11.89
N ILE A 13 -2.10 -7.33 -11.35
CA ILE A 13 -1.02 -7.26 -10.35
C ILE A 13 -1.53 -7.56 -8.94
N MET A 14 -2.75 -7.11 -8.61
CA MET A 14 -3.34 -7.25 -7.28
C MET A 14 -4.76 -7.83 -7.39
N PRO A 15 -4.90 -9.14 -7.71
CA PRO A 15 -6.20 -9.76 -7.96
C PRO A 15 -7.07 -9.87 -6.70
N GLY A 16 -6.47 -9.86 -5.50
CA GLY A 16 -7.19 -9.93 -4.23
C GLY A 16 -7.92 -8.64 -3.82
N TYR A 17 -7.85 -7.59 -4.63
CA TYR A 17 -8.49 -6.31 -4.37
C TYR A 17 -9.67 -6.08 -5.33
N SER A 18 -10.80 -5.65 -4.79
CA SER A 18 -11.90 -5.14 -5.58
C SER A 18 -11.58 -3.71 -6.01
N TRP A 19 -11.30 -3.52 -7.30
CA TRP A 19 -10.88 -2.24 -7.86
C TRP A 19 -12.07 -1.41 -8.37
N THR A 20 -12.05 -0.12 -8.07
CA THR A 20 -12.95 0.91 -8.61
C THR A 20 -12.11 2.00 -9.23
N VAL A 21 -12.25 2.21 -10.54
CA VAL A 21 -11.60 3.33 -11.26
C VAL A 21 -12.55 4.53 -11.21
N HIS A 22 -12.04 5.66 -10.76
CA HIS A 22 -12.80 6.89 -10.61
C HIS A 22 -12.77 7.71 -11.90
N LYS A 23 -13.86 8.44 -12.14
CA LYS A 23 -13.95 9.37 -13.26
C LYS A 23 -12.97 10.52 -13.05
N THR A 24 -12.11 10.76 -14.03
CA THR A 24 -11.21 11.91 -14.03
C THR A 24 -12.02 13.20 -14.20
N PRO A 25 -11.82 14.21 -13.34
CA PRO A 25 -12.47 15.52 -13.51
C PRO A 25 -12.04 16.18 -14.82
N LYS A 26 -12.94 17.01 -15.40
CA LYS A 26 -12.68 17.72 -16.64
C LYS A 26 -11.45 18.63 -16.48
N GLY A 27 -10.50 18.56 -17.42
CA GLY A 27 -9.26 19.33 -17.40
C GLY A 27 -8.06 18.66 -16.73
N PHE A 28 -8.23 17.45 -16.17
CA PHE A 28 -7.13 16.68 -15.59
C PHE A 28 -6.74 15.48 -16.48
N THR A 29 -5.46 15.14 -16.45
CA THR A 29 -4.86 14.06 -17.27
C THR A 29 -4.41 12.85 -16.44
N TYR A 30 -4.98 12.65 -15.24
CA TYR A 30 -4.64 11.52 -14.39
C TYR A 30 -5.74 10.46 -14.39
N LEU A 31 -5.37 9.21 -14.11
CA LEU A 31 -6.29 8.13 -13.79
C LEU A 31 -6.13 7.78 -12.32
N SER A 32 -7.24 7.54 -11.62
CA SER A 32 -7.21 7.17 -10.21
C SER A 32 -8.12 5.99 -9.94
N ALA A 33 -7.69 5.08 -9.08
CA ALA A 33 -8.45 3.91 -8.68
C ALA A 33 -8.30 3.65 -7.17
N THR A 34 -9.31 3.03 -6.58
CA THR A 34 -9.29 2.53 -5.21
C THR A 34 -9.52 1.02 -5.23
N GLY A 35 -8.65 0.28 -4.56
CA GLY A 35 -8.77 -1.15 -4.34
C GLY A 35 -9.17 -1.43 -2.90
N VAL A 36 -10.12 -2.34 -2.67
CA VAL A 36 -10.49 -2.78 -1.32
C VAL A 36 -10.30 -4.29 -1.21
N GLN A 37 -9.56 -4.72 -0.20
CA GLN A 37 -9.45 -6.13 0.19
C GLN A 37 -10.34 -6.37 1.41
N SER A 38 -11.15 -7.42 1.37
CA SER A 38 -12.06 -7.83 2.44
C SER A 38 -11.97 -9.32 2.72
N SER A 39 -12.28 -9.72 3.95
CA SER A 39 -12.48 -11.11 4.37
C SER A 39 -13.81 -11.20 5.11
N GLY A 40 -14.79 -11.88 4.51
CA GLY A 40 -16.18 -11.83 4.96
C GLY A 40 -16.71 -10.39 5.00
N PHE A 41 -17.25 -9.97 6.13
CA PHE A 41 -17.73 -8.59 6.35
C PHE A 41 -16.63 -7.62 6.77
N ASN A 42 -15.40 -8.08 7.00
CA ASN A 42 -14.30 -7.25 7.49
C ASN A 42 -13.45 -6.70 6.35
N ARG A 43 -13.31 -5.38 6.27
CA ARG A 43 -12.38 -4.73 5.34
C ARG A 43 -10.96 -4.82 5.90
N LEU A 44 -10.04 -5.47 5.19
CA LEU A 44 -8.67 -5.68 5.65
C LEU A 44 -7.73 -4.53 5.25
N SER A 45 -7.85 -4.05 4.02
CA SER A 45 -6.91 -3.08 3.45
C SER A 45 -7.58 -2.25 2.37
N THR A 46 -7.15 -0.99 2.25
CA THR A 46 -7.52 -0.09 1.15
C THR A 46 -6.27 0.41 0.45
N LEU A 47 -6.24 0.27 -0.88
CA LEU A 47 -5.23 0.85 -1.74
C LEU A 47 -5.82 1.99 -2.56
N ALA A 48 -5.06 3.04 -2.81
CA ALA A 48 -5.37 4.02 -3.84
C ALA A 48 -4.19 4.13 -4.80
N VAL A 49 -4.47 4.07 -6.10
CA VAL A 49 -3.45 4.18 -7.14
C VAL A 49 -3.82 5.34 -8.05
N VAL A 50 -2.86 6.23 -8.28
CA VAL A 50 -3.00 7.35 -9.22
C VAL A 50 -1.91 7.24 -10.27
N ARG A 51 -2.30 7.16 -11.54
CA ARG A 51 -1.39 7.34 -12.67
C ARG A 51 -1.46 8.78 -13.14
N ARG A 52 -0.31 9.45 -13.20
CA ARG A 52 -0.18 10.78 -13.81
C ARG A 52 0.72 10.70 -15.02
N GLU A 53 0.41 11.52 -16.01
CA GLU A 53 1.22 11.72 -17.18
C GLU A 53 1.42 13.22 -17.35
N LYS A 54 2.68 13.65 -17.27
CA LYS A 54 3.07 15.05 -17.37
C LYS A 54 4.34 15.14 -18.21
N ASP A 55 4.32 15.96 -19.26
CA ASP A 55 5.47 16.22 -20.13
C ASP A 55 6.10 14.93 -20.69
N GLY A 56 5.27 13.93 -21.03
CA GLY A 56 5.71 12.62 -21.52
C GLY A 56 6.19 11.65 -20.45
N VAL A 57 6.31 12.08 -19.19
CA VAL A 57 6.72 11.25 -18.07
C VAL A 57 5.50 10.65 -17.39
N VAL A 58 5.48 9.32 -17.29
CA VAL A 58 4.45 8.56 -16.58
C VAL A 58 4.93 8.23 -15.17
N THR A 59 4.10 8.55 -14.18
CA THR A 59 4.34 8.20 -12.78
C THR A 59 3.11 7.53 -12.19
N PHE A 60 3.35 6.54 -11.33
CA PHE A 60 2.35 5.84 -10.53
C PHE A 60 2.58 6.14 -9.06
N GLU A 61 1.58 6.68 -8.41
CA GLU A 61 1.53 6.88 -6.96
C GLU A 61 0.61 5.81 -6.37
N ALA A 62 1.12 5.01 -5.44
CA ALA A 62 0.36 4.01 -4.72
C ALA A 62 0.31 4.41 -3.23
N LYS A 63 -0.89 4.39 -2.66
CA LYS A 63 -1.16 4.68 -1.24
C LYS A 63 -1.82 3.48 -0.61
N SER A 64 -1.50 3.25 0.65
CA SER A 64 -2.10 2.18 1.44
C SER A 64 -2.66 2.70 2.75
N ALA A 65 -3.81 2.18 3.13
CA ALA A 65 -4.45 2.43 4.41
C ALA A 65 -4.99 1.11 4.96
N GLY A 66 -5.08 1.01 6.28
CA GLY A 66 -5.65 -0.16 6.96
C GLY A 66 -7.18 -0.20 6.87
N TYR A 67 -7.81 -0.41 8.01
CA TYR A 67 -9.26 -0.60 8.14
C TYR A 67 -10.03 0.71 7.85
N GLY A 68 -10.69 0.77 6.69
CA GLY A 68 -11.70 1.80 6.38
C GLY A 68 -11.38 2.70 5.20
N ALA A 69 -12.41 3.10 4.45
CA ALA A 69 -12.28 3.97 3.26
C ALA A 69 -11.82 5.40 3.58
N ARG A 70 -11.92 5.83 4.84
CA ARG A 70 -11.52 7.16 5.34
C ARG A 70 -10.32 7.09 6.28
N ALA A 71 -9.69 5.92 6.39
CA ALA A 71 -8.49 5.78 7.21
C ALA A 71 -7.37 6.66 6.64
N LYS A 72 -6.55 7.22 7.53
CA LYS A 72 -5.36 7.97 7.13
C LYS A 72 -4.44 7.05 6.31
N TRP A 73 -3.89 7.58 5.22
CA TRP A 73 -2.87 6.87 4.45
C TRP A 73 -1.66 6.61 5.34
N LEU A 74 -1.29 5.34 5.47
CA LEU A 74 -0.18 4.88 6.29
C LEU A 74 1.15 5.12 5.58
N HIS A 75 1.19 4.85 4.28
CA HIS A 75 2.34 5.12 3.44
C HIS A 75 1.94 5.41 2.00
N VAL A 76 2.83 6.13 1.32
CA VAL A 76 2.71 6.51 -0.10
C VAL A 76 4.04 6.20 -0.75
N TYR A 77 3.99 5.55 -1.90
CA TYR A 77 5.17 5.28 -2.71
C TYR A 77 4.89 5.69 -4.17
N THR A 78 5.89 6.29 -4.82
CA THR A 78 5.77 6.78 -6.20
C THR A 78 6.90 6.22 -7.04
N ASP A 79 6.56 5.68 -8.21
CA ASP A 79 7.54 5.13 -9.15
C ASP A 79 7.07 5.31 -10.61
N VAL A 80 7.94 5.02 -11.58
CA VAL A 80 7.66 5.07 -13.02
C VAL A 80 6.77 3.91 -13.51
N THR A 81 6.67 2.81 -12.74
CA THR A 81 5.78 1.69 -13.07
C THR A 81 4.84 1.33 -11.93
N LEU A 82 3.64 0.83 -12.28
CA LEU A 82 2.66 0.34 -11.31
C LEU A 82 3.24 -0.76 -10.41
N ALA A 83 3.95 -1.72 -11.00
CA ALA A 83 4.54 -2.84 -10.27
C ALA A 83 5.57 -2.36 -9.23
N LYS A 84 6.49 -1.46 -9.61
CA LYS A 84 7.46 -0.89 -8.67
C LYS A 84 6.80 -0.04 -7.60
N ALA A 85 5.77 0.74 -7.94
CA ALA A 85 5.05 1.55 -6.96
C ALA A 85 4.39 0.68 -5.88
N LEU A 86 3.76 -0.43 -6.28
CA LEU A 86 3.17 -1.40 -5.34
C LEU A 86 4.24 -2.19 -4.58
N ARG A 87 5.34 -2.56 -5.24
CA ARG A 87 6.44 -3.27 -4.59
C ARG A 87 7.11 -2.40 -3.52
N GLY A 88 7.32 -1.12 -3.78
CA GLY A 88 7.87 -0.18 -2.78
C GLY A 88 6.99 -0.04 -1.53
N LEU A 89 5.66 -0.12 -1.68
CA LEU A 89 4.76 -0.21 -0.51
C LEU A 89 4.98 -1.50 0.29
N GLN A 90 5.12 -2.64 -0.39
CA GLN A 90 5.39 -3.92 0.28
C GLN A 90 6.74 -3.89 1.01
N ASP A 91 7.80 -3.44 0.33
CA ASP A 91 9.14 -3.34 0.90
C ASP A 91 9.15 -2.42 2.14
N TYR A 92 8.39 -1.31 2.10
CA TYR A 92 8.20 -0.45 3.27
C TYR A 92 7.57 -1.21 4.45
N TYR A 93 6.50 -1.97 4.22
CA TYR A 93 5.85 -2.73 5.29
C TYR A 93 6.72 -3.87 5.83
N ASP A 94 7.46 -4.56 4.97
CA ASP A 94 8.43 -5.57 5.37
C ASP A 94 9.55 -4.95 6.23
N TYR A 95 10.05 -3.78 5.84
CA TYR A 95 11.02 -3.02 6.62
C TYR A 95 10.47 -2.63 8.01
N MET A 96 9.24 -2.11 8.07
CA MET A 96 8.61 -1.75 9.34
C MET A 96 8.38 -2.96 10.24
N ALA A 97 7.93 -4.09 9.67
CA ALA A 97 7.74 -5.33 10.40
C ALA A 97 9.05 -5.84 11.01
N ASN A 98 10.15 -5.81 10.24
CA ASN A 98 11.48 -6.18 10.71
C ASN A 98 11.96 -5.25 11.83
N THR A 99 11.79 -3.94 11.66
CA THR A 99 12.19 -2.92 12.63
C THR A 99 11.48 -3.12 13.96
N TYR A 100 10.15 -3.21 13.96
CA TYR A 100 9.38 -3.43 15.18
C TYR A 100 9.60 -4.83 15.77
N GLY A 101 9.82 -5.84 14.94
CA GLY A 101 10.22 -7.17 15.40
C GLY A 101 11.55 -7.15 16.16
N GLY A 102 12.52 -6.36 15.70
CA GLY A 102 13.79 -6.12 16.40
C GLY A 102 13.58 -5.47 17.77
N HIS A 103 12.77 -4.41 17.84
CA HIS A 103 12.43 -3.75 19.12
C HIS A 103 11.74 -4.71 20.10
N ALA A 104 10.80 -5.54 19.63
CA ALA A 104 10.11 -6.52 20.46
C ALA A 104 11.08 -7.56 21.04
N ARG A 105 12.02 -8.08 20.24
CA ARG A 105 13.05 -9.03 20.70
C ARG A 105 13.97 -8.40 21.74
N ALA A 106 14.36 -7.14 21.57
CA ALA A 106 15.19 -6.43 22.55
C ALA A 106 14.50 -6.37 23.93
N LEU A 107 13.20 -6.02 23.95
CA LEU A 107 12.41 -6.00 25.18
C LEU A 107 12.27 -7.40 25.81
N GLN A 108 12.04 -8.43 25.00
CA GLN A 108 11.96 -9.81 25.48
C GLN A 108 13.29 -10.28 26.10
N ASN A 109 14.42 -9.96 25.47
CA ASN A 109 15.74 -10.32 25.98
C ASN A 109 16.06 -9.59 27.28
N ALA A 110 15.72 -8.31 27.39
CA ALA A 110 15.89 -7.54 28.62
C ALA A 110 15.11 -8.16 29.81
N ARG A 111 13.90 -8.69 29.56
CA ARG A 111 13.09 -9.39 30.58
C ARG A 111 13.71 -10.72 31.02
N LYS A 112 14.43 -11.43 30.15
CA LYS A 112 15.11 -12.68 30.50
C LYS A 112 16.40 -12.42 31.29
N ALA A 113 17.18 -11.43 30.87
CA ALA A 113 18.44 -11.07 31.51
C ALA A 113 18.27 -10.60 32.98
N SER A 114 17.09 -10.10 33.34
CA SER A 114 16.77 -9.71 34.71
C SER A 114 16.31 -10.88 35.60
N GLY A 115 16.13 -12.09 35.06
CA GLY A 115 15.79 -13.31 35.82
C GLY A 115 16.99 -14.17 36.22
N GLU A 116 18.20 -13.85 35.74
CA GLU A 116 19.44 -14.61 36.01
C GLU A 116 20.34 -13.94 37.06
N VAL A 117 19.80 -12.94 37.79
CA VAL A 117 20.44 -12.33 38.96
C VAL A 117 19.48 -12.44 40.16
N ALA A 118 19.25 -13.66 40.60
CA ALA A 118 18.77 -13.95 41.94
C ALA A 118 19.40 -15.29 42.36
N ALA A 119 20.56 -15.15 43.00
CA ALA A 119 21.18 -16.19 43.81
C ALA A 119 20.32 -16.52 45.04
#